data_AF-F9U684-F1
#
_entry.id   AF-F9U684-F1
#
_cell.length_a   1.000
_cell.length_b   1.000
_cell.length_c   1.000
_cell.angle_alpha   90.00
_cell.angle_beta   90.00
_cell.angle_gamma   90.00
#
_symmetry.space_group_name_H-M   'P 1'
#
loop_
_entity.id
_entity.type
_entity.pdbx_description
1 polymer ?
#
loop_
_entity_poly.entity_id
_entity_poly.type
_entity_poly.pdbx_seq_one_letter_code
_entity_poly.pdbx_strand_id
1 'polypeptide(L)'
;MVENPYLDEGRVGVGESIPYPDGSFDLVFADNVLEHLPDPARVFAEVARVLRPGGVLLGKTPNKWRYVPLIAQLTPHAFHRWVVRWRGRASDDVFPTGYRANSRADIAR
;
A
#
# COMPACT_ATOMS: atom_id res chain seq x y z
N MET A 1 -13.49 -7.01 6.32
CA MET A 1 -12.76 -6.73 5.07
C MET A 1 -12.39 -7.99 4.28
N VAL A 2 -12.58 -9.22 4.80
CA VAL A 2 -12.26 -10.45 4.03
C VAL A 2 -13.41 -10.89 3.13
N GLU A 3 -14.62 -10.35 3.33
CA GLU A 3 -15.80 -10.65 2.52
C GLU A 3 -15.84 -9.71 1.30
N ASN A 4 -15.52 -10.24 0.14
CA ASN A 4 -15.69 -9.60 -1.16
C ASN A 4 -16.12 -10.67 -2.17
N PRO A 5 -17.29 -10.53 -2.83
CA PRO A 5 -17.84 -11.57 -3.72
C PRO A 5 -17.01 -11.81 -4.98
N TYR A 6 -16.05 -10.94 -5.28
CA TYR A 6 -15.16 -11.05 -6.43
C TYR A 6 -13.80 -11.69 -6.09
N LEU A 7 -13.57 -12.09 -4.84
CA LEU A 7 -12.36 -12.80 -4.44
C LEU A 7 -12.60 -14.31 -4.43
N ASP A 8 -11.65 -15.06 -4.98
CA ASP A 8 -11.59 -16.51 -4.81
C ASP A 8 -11.18 -16.89 -3.37
N GLU A 9 -10.23 -16.14 -2.79
CA GLU A 9 -9.74 -16.33 -1.44
C GLU A 9 -9.34 -14.97 -0.81
N GLY A 10 -9.65 -14.79 0.47
CA GLY A 10 -9.19 -13.65 1.26
C GLY A 10 -8.44 -14.12 2.51
N ARG A 11 -7.29 -13.49 2.79
CA ARG A 11 -6.48 -13.77 3.99
C ARG A 11 -6.14 -12.48 4.72
N VAL A 12 -6.13 -12.56 6.05
CA VAL A 12 -5.60 -11.48 6.91
C VAL A 12 -4.12 -11.72 7.13
N GLY A 13 -3.30 -10.71 6.90
CA GLY A 13 -1.85 -10.79 7.06
C GLY A 13 -1.20 -9.41 7.05
N VAL A 14 0.13 -9.39 7.12
CA VAL A 14 0.96 -8.18 7.05
C VAL A 14 1.87 -8.28 5.83
N GLY A 15 2.19 -7.15 5.20
CA GLY A 15 3.00 -7.13 3.97
C GLY A 15 4.44 -7.63 4.19
N GLU A 16 4.93 -7.52 5.42
CA GLU A 16 6.24 -7.96 5.86
C GLU A 16 6.34 -9.49 6.10
N SER A 17 5.22 -10.20 5.98
CA SER A 17 5.12 -11.66 6.07
C SER A 17 3.87 -12.14 5.33
N ILE A 18 4.02 -12.40 4.04
CA ILE A 18 2.91 -12.79 3.17
C ILE A 18 2.65 -14.29 3.35
N PRO A 19 1.43 -14.72 3.73
CA PRO A 19 1.13 -16.09 4.14
C PRO A 19 0.93 -17.05 2.95
N TYR A 20 1.87 -17.03 2.00
CA TYR A 20 1.93 -17.87 0.83
C TYR A 20 3.36 -18.42 0.62
N PRO A 21 3.51 -19.64 0.08
CA PRO A 21 4.80 -20.19 -0.28
C PRO A 21 5.56 -19.37 -1.33
N ASP A 22 6.84 -19.65 -1.46
CA ASP A 22 7.69 -19.06 -2.49
C ASP A 22 7.19 -19.43 -3.89
N GLY A 23 7.28 -18.50 -4.86
CA GLY A 23 6.89 -18.78 -6.25
C GLY A 23 5.40 -19.16 -6.43
N SER A 24 4.53 -18.64 -5.58
CA SER A 24 3.10 -18.92 -5.65
C SER A 24 2.40 -18.19 -6.81
N PHE A 25 2.85 -16.97 -7.15
CA PHE A 25 2.12 -16.07 -8.04
C PHE A 25 2.92 -15.63 -9.27
N ASP A 26 2.25 -15.50 -10.40
CA ASP A 26 2.80 -14.85 -11.60
C ASP A 26 2.69 -13.32 -11.53
N LEU A 27 1.72 -12.81 -10.77
CA LEU A 27 1.42 -11.40 -10.62
C LEU A 27 1.06 -11.08 -9.17
N VAL A 28 1.65 -10.01 -8.63
CA VAL A 28 1.20 -9.35 -7.40
C VAL A 28 0.71 -7.96 -7.77
N PHE A 29 -0.50 -7.61 -7.34
CA PHE A 29 -1.08 -6.28 -7.56
C PHE A 29 -1.28 -5.55 -6.23
N ALA A 30 -0.70 -4.37 -6.10
CA ALA A 30 -0.83 -3.50 -4.94
C ALA A 30 -1.56 -2.21 -5.34
N ASP A 31 -2.82 -2.04 -4.91
CA ASP A 31 -3.64 -0.87 -5.21
C ASP A 31 -3.81 0.03 -3.98
N ASN A 32 -3.20 1.23 -4.01
CA ASN A 32 -3.18 2.20 -2.91
C ASN A 32 -2.63 1.62 -1.60
N VAL A 33 -1.60 0.78 -1.71
CA VAL A 33 -0.90 0.16 -0.56
C VAL A 33 0.49 0.77 -0.36
N LEU A 34 1.21 1.07 -1.45
CA LEU A 34 2.64 1.41 -1.41
C LEU A 34 2.93 2.69 -0.61
N GLU A 35 2.02 3.64 -0.60
CA GLU A 35 2.11 4.90 0.15
C GLU A 35 2.09 4.72 1.66
N HIS A 36 1.59 3.57 2.15
CA HIS A 36 1.40 3.26 3.56
C HIS A 36 2.51 2.39 4.15
N LEU A 37 3.43 1.87 3.32
CA LEU A 37 4.43 0.91 3.76
C LEU A 37 5.40 1.53 4.79
N PRO A 38 5.49 0.98 6.01
CA PRO A 38 6.45 1.45 7.00
C PRO A 38 7.87 0.98 6.65
N ASP A 39 8.00 -0.24 6.14
CA ASP A 39 9.24 -0.87 5.68
C ASP A 39 9.06 -1.44 4.25
N PRO A 40 9.20 -0.59 3.21
CA PRO A 40 9.07 -1.03 1.83
C PRO A 40 10.04 -2.14 1.44
N ALA A 41 11.27 -2.12 1.96
CA ALA A 41 12.29 -3.10 1.61
C ALA A 41 11.87 -4.51 2.03
N ARG A 42 11.37 -4.67 3.26
CA ARG A 42 10.88 -5.96 3.76
C ARG A 42 9.64 -6.43 3.00
N VAL A 43 8.71 -5.53 2.69
CA VAL A 43 7.53 -5.88 1.89
C VAL A 43 7.92 -6.29 0.47
N PHE A 44 8.83 -5.58 -0.19
CA PHE A 44 9.28 -5.96 -1.53
C PHE A 44 10.06 -7.27 -1.54
N ALA A 45 10.82 -7.59 -0.48
CA ALA A 45 11.45 -8.89 -0.33
C ALA A 45 10.42 -10.02 -0.26
N GLU A 46 9.34 -9.85 0.52
CA GLU A 46 8.26 -10.83 0.59
C GLU A 46 7.48 -10.94 -0.73
N VAL A 47 7.20 -9.81 -1.39
CA VAL A 47 6.58 -9.81 -2.73
C VAL A 47 7.45 -10.56 -3.73
N ALA A 48 8.77 -10.31 -3.73
CA ALA A 48 9.70 -11.03 -4.59
C ALA A 48 9.75 -12.53 -4.27
N ARG A 49 9.67 -12.91 -2.99
CA ARG A 49 9.65 -14.30 -2.54
C ARG A 49 8.42 -15.05 -3.08
N VAL A 50 7.22 -14.47 -2.96
CA VAL A 50 5.98 -15.11 -3.40
C VAL A 50 5.77 -15.07 -4.91
N LEU A 51 6.51 -14.21 -5.64
CA LEU A 51 6.52 -14.19 -7.09
C LEU A 51 7.35 -15.35 -7.66
N ARG A 52 6.85 -15.97 -8.72
CA ARG A 52 7.62 -16.92 -9.54
C ARG A 52 8.79 -16.22 -10.23
N PRO A 53 9.83 -16.94 -10.65
CA PRO A 53 10.84 -16.37 -11.56
C PRO A 53 10.16 -15.78 -12.81
N GLY A 54 10.39 -14.49 -13.08
CA GLY A 54 9.75 -13.75 -14.17
C GLY A 54 8.38 -13.17 -13.83
N GLY A 55 7.86 -13.40 -12.62
CA GLY A 55 6.64 -12.78 -12.13
C GLY A 55 6.77 -11.27 -11.94
N VAL A 56 5.62 -10.58 -11.92
CA VAL A 56 5.56 -9.12 -11.97
C VAL A 56 4.86 -8.56 -10.73
N LEU A 57 5.40 -7.46 -10.19
CA LEU A 57 4.67 -6.59 -9.27
C LEU A 57 4.08 -5.42 -10.06
N LEU A 58 2.77 -5.23 -9.98
CA LEU A 58 2.07 -4.03 -10.43
C LEU A 58 1.66 -3.19 -9.22
N GLY A 59 2.19 -1.97 -9.14
CA GLY A 59 1.86 -1.02 -8.09
C GLY A 59 1.08 0.16 -8.63
N LYS A 60 -0.08 0.45 -8.03
CA LYS A 60 -0.83 1.69 -8.21
C LYS A 60 -0.81 2.46 -6.89
N THR A 61 -0.29 3.68 -6.92
CA THR A 61 -0.18 4.54 -5.73
C THR A 61 -0.28 6.01 -6.15
N PRO A 62 -0.75 6.91 -5.28
CA PRO A 62 -0.76 8.34 -5.56
C PRO A 62 0.64 8.88 -5.87
N ASN A 63 0.70 9.83 -6.81
CA ASN A 63 1.93 10.59 -7.03
C ASN A 63 2.18 11.52 -5.83
N LYS A 64 3.26 11.27 -5.07
CA LYS A 64 3.60 12.03 -3.85
C LYS A 64 3.79 13.53 -4.06
N TRP A 65 4.01 13.97 -5.30
CA TRP A 65 4.22 15.38 -5.67
C TRP A 65 2.93 16.10 -6.09
N ARG A 66 1.78 15.43 -6.10
CA ARG A 66 0.51 16.06 -6.39
C ARG A 66 -0.01 16.82 -5.16
N TYR A 67 -0.77 17.89 -5.39
CA TYR A 67 -1.19 18.81 -4.32
C TYR A 67 -1.89 18.11 -3.13
N VAL A 68 -2.69 17.06 -3.36
CA VAL A 68 -3.36 16.34 -2.27
C VAL A 68 -2.35 15.60 -1.36
N PRO A 69 -1.49 14.68 -1.86
CA PRO A 69 -0.41 14.10 -1.07
C PRO A 69 0.56 15.11 -0.43
N LEU A 70 0.84 16.23 -1.09
CA LEU A 70 1.69 17.28 -0.52
C LEU A 70 1.04 17.94 0.70
N ILE A 71 -0.22 18.37 0.57
CA ILE A 71 -0.99 18.88 1.70
C ILE A 71 -1.05 17.83 2.80
N ALA A 72 -1.24 16.56 2.44
CA ALA A 72 -1.31 15.48 3.40
C ALA A 72 0.00 15.26 4.18
N GLN A 73 1.15 15.40 3.52
CA GLN A 73 2.46 15.29 4.17
C GLN A 73 2.78 16.49 5.07
N LEU A 74 2.18 17.66 4.81
CA LEU A 74 2.46 18.90 5.52
C LEU A 74 1.49 19.19 6.68
N THR A 75 0.39 18.45 6.76
CA THR A 75 -0.66 18.70 7.75
C THR A 75 -0.78 17.53 8.75
N PRO A 76 -1.11 17.80 10.02
CA PRO A 76 -1.27 16.74 11.01
C PRO A 76 -2.41 15.78 10.63
N HIS A 77 -2.29 14.51 10.99
CA HIS A 77 -3.31 13.49 10.69
C HIS A 77 -4.75 13.87 11.13
N ALA A 78 -4.89 14.65 12.21
CA ALA A 78 -6.17 15.18 12.67
C ALA A 78 -6.87 16.08 11.62
N PHE A 79 -6.10 16.84 10.83
CA PHE A 79 -6.61 17.65 9.73
C PHE A 79 -7.25 16.78 8.65
N HIS A 80 -6.61 15.66 8.28
CA HIS A 80 -7.16 14.74 7.27
C HIS A 80 -8.49 14.16 7.71
N ARG A 81 -8.58 13.69 8.96
CA ARG A 81 -9.84 13.15 9.51
C ARG A 81 -10.95 14.20 9.51
N TRP A 82 -10.63 15.44 9.84
CA TRP A 82 -11.59 16.55 9.77
C TRP A 82 -12.09 16.81 8.33
N VAL A 83 -11.19 16.88 7.34
CA VAL A 83 -11.55 17.06 5.92
C VAL A 83 -12.39 15.90 5.40
N VAL A 84 -12.03 14.66 5.74
CA VAL A 84 -12.75 13.45 5.30
C VAL A 84 -14.15 13.41 5.90
N ARG A 85 -14.30 13.76 7.18
CA ARG A 85 -15.60 13.90 7.83
C ARG A 85 -16.45 15.00 7.20
N TRP A 86 -15.85 16.15 6.89
CA TRP A 86 -16.55 17.24 6.18
C TRP A 86 -17.02 16.83 4.78
N ARG A 87 -16.27 15.95 4.10
CA ARG A 87 -16.66 15.35 2.81
C ARG A 87 -17.69 14.22 2.92
N GLY A 88 -18.24 13.97 4.11
CA GLY A 88 -19.25 12.94 4.34
C GLY A 88 -18.71 11.50 4.24
N ARG A 89 -17.40 11.30 4.38
CA ARG A 89 -16.77 9.98 4.37
C ARG A 89 -16.45 9.53 5.80
N ALA A 90 -16.51 8.22 6.04
CA ALA A 90 -16.06 7.62 7.29
C ALA A 90 -14.56 7.89 7.48
N SER A 91 -14.17 8.38 8.66
CA SER A 91 -12.76 8.71 8.96
C SER A 91 -11.90 7.49 9.26
N ASP A 92 -12.52 6.32 9.39
CA ASP A 92 -11.85 5.05 9.72
C ASP A 92 -11.01 4.52 8.54
N ASP A 93 -11.23 5.08 7.34
CA ASP A 93 -10.49 4.78 6.10
C ASP A 93 -9.38 5.81 5.81
N VAL A 94 -8.80 6.39 6.86
CA VAL A 94 -7.66 7.33 6.76
C VAL A 94 -6.45 6.68 7.41
N PHE A 95 -5.64 6.02 6.59
CA PHE A 95 -4.40 5.41 7.00
C PHE A 95 -3.23 6.40 6.91
N PRO A 96 -2.26 6.36 7.85
CA PRO A 96 -1.05 7.17 7.76
C PRO A 96 -0.27 6.87 6.47
N THR A 97 0.14 7.93 5.77
CA THR A 97 0.95 7.81 4.54
C THR A 97 2.39 8.21 4.82
N GLY A 98 3.35 7.38 4.41
CA GLY A 98 4.78 7.65 4.50
C GLY A 98 5.46 7.93 3.15
N TYR A 99 4.85 7.51 2.04
CA TYR A 99 5.36 7.68 0.67
C TYR A 99 6.81 7.22 0.45
N ARG A 100 7.23 6.19 1.19
CA ARG A 100 8.60 5.61 1.17
C ARG A 100 8.87 4.71 -0.03
N ALA A 101 7.87 4.47 -0.87
CA ALA A 101 7.96 3.60 -2.05
C ALA A 101 7.61 4.33 -3.36
N ASN A 102 7.50 5.67 -3.34
CA ASN A 102 6.92 6.43 -4.46
C ASN A 102 7.98 7.04 -5.40
N SER A 103 9.27 6.85 -5.13
CA SER A 103 10.35 7.15 -6.06
C SER A 103 11.50 6.17 -5.92
N ARG A 104 12.33 6.06 -6.96
CA ARG A 104 13.52 5.20 -6.95
C ARG A 104 14.47 5.52 -5.78
N ALA A 105 14.60 6.81 -5.44
CA ALA A 105 15.44 7.24 -4.33
C ALA A 105 14.88 6.83 -2.96
N ASP A 106 13.55 6.75 -2.81
CA ASP A 106 12.93 6.32 -1.55
C ASP A 106 13.06 4.80 -1.36
N ILE A 107 13.04 4.04 -2.46
CA ILE A 107 13.16 2.57 -2.45
C ILE A 107 14.62 2.11 -2.23
N ALA A 108 15.60 2.93 -2.65
CA ALA A 108 17.02 2.59 -2.55
C ALA A 108 17.68 2.98 -1.20
N ARG A 109 16.90 3.48 -0.24
CA ARG A 109 17.36 3.82 1.12
C ARG A 109 17.12 2.67 2.09
#